data_AF-A0A1A2Z852-F1
#
_entry.id   AF-A0A1A2Z852-F1
#
_cell.length_a   1.000
_cell.length_b   1.000
_cell.length_c   1.000
_cell.angle_alpha   90.00
_cell.angle_beta   90.00
_cell.angle_gamma   90.00
#
_symmetry.space_group_name_H-M   'P 1'
#
loop_
_entity.id
_entity.type
_entity.pdbx_description
1 polymer ?
#
loop_
_entity_poly.entity_id
_entity_poly.type
_entity_poly.pdbx_seq_one_letter_code
_entity_poly.pdbx_strand_id
1 'polypeptide(L)' 'MAIRYDLVCACDLSLDEVRRRSAILDAIGDDWDPVRALADEEQAYRMLYSGLDEQQQRAYDELVTAGVLPDWNNE' A
#
# COMPACT_ATOMS: atom_id res chain seq x y z
N MET A 1 -40.90 27.16 21.72
CA MET A 1 -40.52 26.77 20.35
C MET A 1 -39.00 26.86 20.27
N ALA A 2 -38.30 25.73 20.36
CA ALA A 2 -36.84 25.70 20.32
C ALA A 2 -36.42 25.30 18.90
N ILE A 3 -35.68 26.18 18.21
CA ILE A 3 -35.12 25.89 16.90
C ILE A 3 -33.94 24.93 17.12
N ARG A 4 -34.10 23.69 16.65
CA ARG A 4 -33.00 22.72 16.57
C ARG A 4 -32.17 23.12 15.35
N TYR A 5 -30.89 23.43 15.57
CA TYR A 5 -29.92 23.52 14.49
C TYR A 5 -29.41 22.11 14.21
N ASP A 6 -29.79 21.56 13.06
CA ASP A 6 -29.10 20.40 12.51
C ASP A 6 -27.74 20.88 12.00
N LEU A 7 -26.69 20.61 12.77
CA LEU A 7 -25.32 20.92 12.37
C LEU A 7 -24.89 19.93 11.29
N VAL A 8 -24.84 20.39 10.04
CA VAL A 8 -24.19 19.63 8.96
C VAL A 8 -22.69 19.93 9.02
N CYS A 9 -21.90 18.91 9.39
CA CYS A 9 -20.45 18.94 9.25
C CYS A 9 -20.10 18.46 7.84
N ALA A 10 -19.47 19.32 7.04
CA ALA A 10 -18.90 18.96 5.74
C ALA A 10 -17.37 18.95 5.87
N CYS A 11 -16.74 17.82 5.56
CA CYS A 11 -15.29 17.69 5.52
C CYS A 11 -14.79 17.74 4.08
N ASP A 12 -13.75 18.55 3.85
CA ASP A 12 -13.02 18.55 2.58
C ASP A 12 -11.98 17.42 2.62
N LEU A 13 -12.34 16.28 2.05
CA LEU A 13 -11.48 15.10 2.02
C LEU A 13 -10.20 15.32 1.21
N SER A 14 -10.20 16.22 0.24
CA SER A 14 -9.00 16.53 -0.54
C SER A 14 -8.01 17.31 0.31
N LEU A 15 -8.49 18.29 1.07
CA LEU A 15 -7.67 19.03 2.02
C LEU A 15 -7.16 18.13 3.15
N ASP A 16 -8.01 17.26 3.68
CA ASP A 16 -7.63 16.34 4.73
C ASP A 16 -6.61 15.29 4.24
N GLU A 17 -6.71 14.83 2.99
CA GLU A 17 -5.71 13.93 2.41
C GLU A 17 -4.34 14.62 2.24
N VAL A 18 -4.32 15.89 1.83
CA VAL A 18 -3.08 16.67 1.76
C VAL A 18 -2.43 16.78 3.14
N ARG A 19 -3.22 17.09 4.18
CA ARG A 19 -2.72 17.16 5.56
C ARG A 19 -2.19 15.81 6.04
N ARG A 20 -2.91 14.72 5.77
CA ARG A 20 -2.47 13.36 6.13
C ARG A 20 -1.14 13.01 5.47
N ARG A 21 -0.99 13.27 4.17
CA ARG A 21 0.25 13.00 3.44
C ARG A 21 1.41 13.85 3.94
N SER A 22 1.18 15.13 4.23
CA SER A 22 2.21 16.01 4.81
C SER A 22 2.70 15.47 6.15
N ALA A 23 1.78 15.12 7.06
CA ALA A 23 2.14 14.59 8.37
C ALA A 23 2.90 13.25 8.28
N ILE A 24 2.58 12.43 7.26
CA ILE A 24 3.33 11.18 6.99
C ILE A 24 4.75 11.49 6.54
N LEU A 25 4.93 12.40 5.57
CA LEU A 25 6.26 12.78 5.09
C LEU A 25 7.12 13.38 6.20
N ASP A 26 6.54 14.24 7.03
CA ASP A 26 7.22 14.82 8.20
C ASP A 26 7.64 13.74 9.20
N ALA A 27 6.82 12.71 9.41
CA ALA A 27 7.12 11.62 10.34
C ALA A 27 8.18 10.64 9.81
N ILE A 28 8.24 10.44 8.50
CA ILE A 28 9.24 9.59 7.84
C ILE A 28 10.64 10.24 7.91
N GLY A 29 10.71 11.56 7.72
CA GLY A 29 11.94 12.35 7.79
C GLY A 29 12.73 12.42 6.48
N ASP A 30 13.71 13.33 6.46
CA ASP A 30 14.42 13.75 5.24
C ASP A 30 15.40 12.70 4.68
N ASP A 31 15.78 11.70 5.48
CA ASP A 31 16.71 10.64 5.08
C ASP A 31 16.03 9.52 4.26
N TRP A 32 14.71 9.61 4.07
CA TRP A 32 13.97 8.61 3.30
C TRP A 32 14.19 8.77 1.80
N ASP A 33 14.76 7.73 1.22
CA ASP A 33 14.89 7.57 -0.23
C ASP A 33 13.73 6.69 -0.73
N PRO A 34 12.68 7.26 -1.35
CA PRO A 34 11.52 6.50 -1.81
C PRO A 34 11.86 5.54 -2.96
N VAL A 35 12.90 5.83 -3.75
CA VAL A 35 13.33 4.97 -4.85
C VAL A 35 14.02 3.74 -4.30
N ARG A 36 14.92 3.92 -3.32
CA ARG A 36 15.54 2.79 -2.62
C ARG A 36 14.51 1.95 -1.87
N ALA A 37 13.57 2.59 -1.17
CA ALA A 37 12.53 1.88 -0.44
C ALA A 37 11.66 0.98 -1.36
N LEU A 38 11.33 1.47 -2.56
CA LEU A 38 10.60 0.68 -3.55
C LEU A 38 11.42 -0.51 -4.06
N ALA A 39 12.71 -0.29 -4.38
CA ALA A 39 13.60 -1.36 -4.83
C ALA A 39 13.80 -2.44 -3.74
N ASP A 40 13.93 -2.02 -2.49
CA ASP A 40 14.04 -2.92 -1.34
C ASP A 40 12.76 -3.76 -1.15
N GLU A 41 11.58 -3.15 -1.36
CA GLU A 41 10.29 -3.84 -1.31
C GLU A 41 10.15 -4.90 -2.43
N GLU A 42 10.49 -4.56 -3.67
CA GLU A 42 10.50 -5.51 -4.79
C GLU A 42 11.46 -6.69 -4.54
N GLN A 43 12.64 -6.41 -3.97
CA GLN A 43 13.57 -7.45 -3.59
C GLN A 43 13.02 -8.33 -2.47
N ALA A 44 12.36 -7.75 -1.48
CA ALA A 44 11.71 -8.50 -0.40
C ALA A 44 10.59 -9.40 -0.95
N TYR A 45 9.78 -8.95 -1.91
CA TYR A 45 8.77 -9.78 -2.57
C TYR A 45 9.40 -10.98 -3.31
N ARG A 46 10.48 -10.75 -4.07
CA ARG A 46 11.23 -11.85 -4.72
C ARG A 46 11.77 -12.86 -3.71
N MET A 47 12.26 -12.39 -2.56
CA MET A 47 12.72 -13.29 -1.49
C MET A 47 11.55 -14.07 -0.86
N LEU A 48 10.40 -13.43 -0.64
CA LEU A 48 9.24 -14.06 0.00
C LEU A 48 8.70 -15.24 -0.79
N TYR A 49 8.71 -15.15 -2.12
CA TYR A 49 8.28 -16.21 -3.02
C TYR A 49 9.46 -17.01 -3.61
N SER A 50 10.65 -16.89 -3.01
CA SER A 50 11.79 -17.72 -3.38
C SER A 50 11.78 -19.06 -2.64
N GLY A 51 12.24 -20.12 -3.31
CA GLY A 51 12.42 -21.43 -2.68
C GLY A 51 11.12 -22.12 -2.25
N LEU A 52 10.00 -21.82 -2.92
CA LEU A 52 8.73 -22.49 -2.67
C LEU A 52 8.83 -23.98 -2.98
N ASP A 53 8.22 -24.80 -2.13
CA ASP A 53 8.01 -26.21 -2.44
C ASP A 53 6.92 -26.39 -3.52
N GLU A 54 6.73 -27.63 -3.99
CA GLU A 54 5.79 -27.93 -5.06
C GLU A 54 4.34 -27.54 -4.75
N GLN A 55 3.91 -27.63 -3.48
CA GLN A 55 2.55 -27.28 -3.09
C GLN A 55 2.39 -25.76 -3.01
N GLN A 56 3.38 -25.08 -2.44
CA GLN A 56 3.44 -23.63 -2.35
C GLN A 56 3.52 -22.99 -3.73
N GLN A 57 4.31 -23.56 -4.64
CA GLN A 57 4.41 -23.08 -6.02
C GLN A 57 3.07 -23.16 -6.75
N ARG A 58 2.33 -24.26 -6.62
CA ARG A 58 0.98 -24.37 -7.22
C ARG A 58 0.01 -23.32 -6.69
N ALA A 59 0.02 -23.08 -5.38
CA ALA A 59 -0.83 -22.04 -4.79
C ALA A 59 -0.42 -20.63 -5.28
N TYR A 60 0.88 -20.36 -5.41
CA TYR A 60 1.38 -19.12 -5.99
C TYR A 60 0.90 -18.94 -7.44
N ASP A 61 1.05 -19.97 -8.28
CA ASP A 61 0.63 -19.93 -9.69
C ASP A 61 -0.88 -19.70 -9.86
N GLU A 62 -1.70 -20.31 -8.99
CA GLU A 62 -3.16 -20.08 -8.95
C GLU A 62 -3.50 -18.64 -8.60
N LEU A 63 -2.82 -18.06 -7.61
CA LEU A 63 -3.04 -16.67 -7.20
C LEU A 63 -2.57 -15.66 -8.25
N VAL A 64 -1.47 -15.95 -8.95
CA VAL A 64 -1.01 -15.15 -10.10
C VAL A 64 -2.04 -15.21 -11.23
N THR A 65 -2.50 -16.41 -11.58
CA THR A 65 -3.53 -16.61 -12.62
C THR A 65 -4.84 -15.88 -12.29
N ALA A 66 -5.21 -15.84 -11.01
CA ALA A 66 -6.39 -15.12 -10.54
C ALA A 66 -6.21 -13.59 -10.47
N GLY A 67 -5.00 -13.07 -10.70
CA GLY A 67 -4.66 -11.65 -10.59
C GLY A 67 -4.61 -11.14 -9.15
N VAL A 68 -4.54 -12.05 -8.17
CA VAL A 68 -4.40 -11.71 -6.74
C VAL A 68 -2.95 -11.35 -6.44
N LEU A 69 -2.01 -12.08 -7.02
CA LEU A 69 -0.58 -11.81 -6.90
C LEU A 69 0.02 -11.35 -8.23
N PRO A 70 1.05 -10.48 -8.20
CA PRO A 70 1.83 -10.14 -9.39
C PRO A 70 2.71 -11.32 -9.83
N ASP A 71 3.03 -11.37 -11.12
CA ASP A 71 3.98 -12.35 -11.66
C ASP A 71 5.42 -11.83 -11.58
N TRP A 72 6.09 -12.13 -10.47
CA TRP A 72 7.48 -11.73 -10.23
C TRP A 72 8.53 -12.61 -10.92
N ASN A 73 8.13 -13.67 -11.64
CA ASN A 73 9.03 -14.62 -12.29
C ASN A 73 9.17 -14.39 -13.81
N ASN A 74 8.44 -13.43 -14.39
CA ASN A 74 8.38 -13.15 -15.83
C ASN A 74 9.01 -11.78 -16.22
N GLU A 75 10.17 -11.46 -15.65
CA GLU A 75 11.03 -10.35 -16.12
C GLU A 75 12.16 -10.85 -17.04
#